data_AF-A0A812QSX4-F1
#
_entry.id   AF-A0A812QSX4-F1
#
_cell.length_a   1.000
_cell.length_b   1.000
_cell.length_c   1.000
_cell.angle_alpha   90.00
_cell.angle_beta   90.00
_cell.angle_gamma   90.00
#
_symmetry.space_group_name_H-M   'P 1'
#
loop_
_entity.id
_entity.type
_entity.pdbx_description
1 polymer ?
#
loop_
_entity_poly.entity_id
_entity_poly.type
_entity_poly.pdbx_seq_one_letter_code
_entity_poly.pdbx_strand_id
1 'polypeptide(L)'
;MAAIIGNLASTVQVYTVAALPQRITACIARNSRKLASCQSYMTEEDISLVLTTLNECWSLPLSKMNGRLTHWCEAGCCRDVKETRSKVKRCLELLLLQGFEVPLLYRWKHVQPAAEFCLRAMLIHGLLEHAWRLSLSEQSDPYSEPAQELLNYDEDNADLSPSEKQKVRATKVLQLLSGPDAVANFAKVVLLVKPLRTYMDEVSLAETLRLRMRLLRLGILLDTSKCDRNPESLVRLNLAILTGDRGLQVCADFMQFLRADPDGEVWHGELQLCYRECAPLLLMGMCDSWRRLHLAYAGLPWQCLRVATMGTDDGIDCLKRLRIDAGNCSACQDRLFFQVARLAWRVLMLCVDSCQGCV
;
A
#
# COMPACT_ATOMS: atom_id res chain seq x y z
N MET A 1 -8.65 -11.03 20.76
CA MET A 1 -7.29 -10.95 20.17
C MET A 1 -6.15 -10.98 21.20
N ALA A 2 -6.06 -10.05 22.15
CA ALA A 2 -4.94 -10.02 23.12
C ALA A 2 -4.72 -11.33 23.91
N ALA A 3 -5.81 -11.98 24.34
CA ALA A 3 -5.74 -13.29 25.02
C ALA A 3 -5.18 -14.40 24.11
N ILE A 4 -5.54 -14.40 22.82
CA ILE A 4 -5.05 -15.37 21.83
C ILE A 4 -3.55 -15.19 21.61
N ILE A 5 -3.10 -13.93 21.49
CA ILE A 5 -1.68 -13.60 21.39
C ILE A 5 -0.90 -14.09 22.61
N GLY A 6 -1.45 -13.86 23.81
CA GLY A 6 -0.86 -14.36 25.06
C GLY A 6 -0.70 -15.88 25.08
N ASN A 7 -1.71 -16.61 24.60
CA ASN A 7 -1.69 -18.07 24.51
C ASN A 7 -0.68 -18.58 23.46
N LEU A 8 -0.71 -18.06 22.24
CA LEU A 8 0.24 -18.43 21.18
C LEU A 8 1.69 -18.15 21.61
N ALA A 9 1.93 -17.03 22.29
CA ALA A 9 3.25 -16.71 22.81
C ALA A 9 3.68 -17.65 23.94
N SER A 10 2.78 -18.02 24.86
CA SER A 10 3.14 -18.88 26.00
C SER A 10 3.42 -20.34 25.61
N THR A 11 2.81 -20.80 24.51
CA THR A 11 2.91 -22.15 23.97
C THR A 11 3.99 -22.34 22.90
N VAL A 12 4.80 -21.30 22.62
CA VAL A 12 5.91 -21.38 21.68
C VAL A 12 6.88 -22.50 22.05
N GLN A 13 7.27 -23.30 21.05
CA GLN A 13 8.31 -24.30 21.18
C GLN A 13 9.68 -23.66 20.90
N VAL A 14 10.59 -23.80 21.85
CA VAL A 14 11.94 -23.21 21.77
C VAL A 14 12.98 -24.30 21.58
N TYR A 15 13.82 -24.16 20.57
CA TYR A 15 14.99 -25.00 20.35
C TYR A 15 16.24 -24.17 20.52
N THR A 16 17.01 -24.42 21.58
CA THR A 16 18.29 -23.75 21.81
C THR A 16 19.39 -24.45 21.02
N VAL A 17 20.10 -23.72 20.18
CA VAL A 17 21.16 -24.23 19.32
C VAL A 17 22.42 -23.37 19.42
N ALA A 18 23.60 -23.97 19.25
CA ALA A 18 24.85 -23.22 19.23
C ALA A 18 24.95 -22.29 18.02
N ALA A 19 24.47 -22.75 16.86
CA ALA A 19 24.34 -21.99 15.63
C ALA A 19 23.04 -22.40 14.91
N LEU A 20 22.45 -21.49 14.13
CA LEU A 20 21.25 -21.82 13.35
C LEU A 20 21.53 -22.93 12.32
N PRO A 21 20.71 -24.00 12.26
CA PRO A 21 20.83 -24.99 11.20
C PRO A 21 20.66 -24.36 9.82
N GLN A 22 21.41 -24.82 8.82
CA GLN A 22 21.38 -24.27 7.45
C GLN A 22 19.95 -24.21 6.86
N ARG A 23 19.10 -25.19 7.18
CA ARG A 23 17.68 -25.19 6.78
C ARG A 23 16.90 -24.00 7.32
N ILE A 24 17.20 -23.55 8.54
CA ILE A 24 16.54 -22.42 9.20
C ILE A 24 17.05 -21.12 8.59
N THR A 25 18.35 -20.99 8.35
CA THR A 25 18.92 -19.85 7.61
C THR A 25 18.29 -19.69 6.23
N ALA A 26 18.10 -20.80 5.50
CA ALA A 26 17.39 -20.79 4.22
C ALA A 26 15.91 -20.39 4.37
N CYS A 27 15.24 -20.81 5.44
CA CYS A 27 13.88 -20.38 5.75
C CYS A 27 13.80 -18.88 6.04
N ILE A 28 14.72 -18.31 6.82
CA ILE A 28 14.79 -16.87 7.09
C ILE A 28 14.94 -16.09 5.78
N ALA A 29 15.84 -16.52 4.89
CA ALA A 29 16.02 -15.86 3.60
C ALA A 29 14.74 -15.88 2.73
N ARG A 30 14.02 -17.02 2.72
CA ARG A 30 12.74 -17.13 2.01
C ARG A 30 11.64 -16.28 2.66
N ASN A 31 11.55 -16.32 3.99
CA ASN A 31 10.60 -15.54 4.78
C ASN A 31 10.83 -14.02 4.58
N SER A 32 12.08 -13.60 4.46
CA SER A 32 12.45 -12.22 4.11
C SER A 32 11.88 -11.80 2.76
N ARG A 33 11.96 -12.66 1.73
CA ARG A 33 11.32 -12.40 0.43
C ARG A 33 9.80 -12.28 0.52
N LYS A 34 9.15 -13.12 1.34
CA LYS A 34 7.71 -13.01 1.62
C LYS A 34 7.34 -11.67 2.26
N LEU A 35 8.09 -11.27 3.29
CA LEU A 35 7.85 -9.99 3.98
C LEU A 35 8.10 -8.78 3.08
N ALA A 36 9.10 -8.83 2.21
CA ALA A 36 9.43 -7.72 1.31
C ALA A 36 8.22 -7.26 0.46
N SER A 37 7.29 -8.18 0.17
CA SER A 37 6.06 -7.91 -0.57
C SER A 37 4.94 -7.24 0.26
N CYS A 38 5.03 -7.20 1.59
CA CYS A 38 3.98 -6.72 2.50
C CYS A 38 4.54 -6.02 3.76
N GLN A 39 5.67 -5.33 3.62
CA GLN A 39 6.38 -4.68 4.73
C GLN A 39 5.99 -3.22 4.96
N SER A 40 4.95 -2.69 4.29
CA SER A 40 4.56 -1.31 4.55
C SER A 40 4.24 -1.10 6.03
N TYR A 41 4.71 0.03 6.56
CA TYR A 41 4.54 0.45 7.95
C TYR A 41 5.28 -0.40 8.99
N MET A 42 6.15 -1.32 8.58
CA MET A 42 7.12 -1.95 9.48
C MET A 42 8.44 -1.18 9.45
N THR A 43 9.06 -0.99 10.60
CA THR A 43 10.44 -0.52 10.67
C THR A 43 11.42 -1.66 10.35
N GLU A 44 12.67 -1.34 10.02
CA GLU A 44 13.71 -2.36 9.85
C GLU A 44 13.90 -3.19 11.12
N GLU A 45 13.74 -2.58 12.29
CA GLU A 45 13.77 -3.26 13.59
C GLU A 45 12.60 -4.25 13.73
N ASP A 46 11.38 -3.87 13.32
CA ASP A 46 10.22 -4.75 13.35
C ASP A 46 10.41 -5.95 12.40
N ILE A 47 10.94 -5.71 11.20
CA ILE A 47 11.22 -6.76 10.20
C ILE A 47 12.26 -7.73 10.75
N SER A 48 13.36 -7.20 11.31
CA SER A 48 14.42 -7.99 11.93
C SER A 48 13.86 -8.84 13.07
N LEU A 49 13.09 -8.22 13.98
CA LEU A 49 12.48 -8.91 15.12
C LEU A 49 11.58 -10.07 14.67
N VAL A 50 10.73 -9.87 13.67
CA VAL A 50 9.85 -10.92 13.13
C VAL A 50 10.66 -12.05 12.51
N LEU A 51 11.66 -11.73 11.68
CA LEU A 51 12.46 -12.74 11.00
C LEU A 51 13.35 -13.55 11.95
N THR A 52 13.92 -12.92 12.98
CA THR A 52 14.76 -13.62 13.96
C THR A 52 13.94 -14.43 14.94
N THR A 53 12.71 -13.99 15.27
CA THR A 53 11.87 -14.65 16.28
C THR A 53 11.00 -15.75 15.66
N LEU A 54 10.35 -15.46 14.53
CA LEU A 54 9.50 -16.41 13.80
C LEU A 54 10.30 -17.03 12.65
N ASN A 55 11.44 -17.66 12.98
CA ASN A 55 12.45 -18.08 12.00
C ASN A 55 12.19 -19.46 11.35
N GLU A 56 11.10 -20.13 11.72
CA GLU A 56 10.68 -21.39 11.10
C GLU A 56 10.12 -21.20 9.67
N CYS A 57 10.02 -22.29 8.93
CA CYS A 57 9.41 -22.35 7.60
C CYS A 57 7.93 -21.90 7.59
N TRP A 58 7.62 -20.73 7.02
CA TRP A 58 6.25 -20.20 6.95
C TRP A 58 5.33 -20.86 5.90
N SER A 59 5.80 -21.87 5.16
CA SER A 59 4.93 -22.56 4.18
C SER A 59 3.92 -23.49 4.83
N LEU A 60 4.09 -23.81 6.12
CA LEU A 60 3.15 -24.63 6.87
C LEU A 60 2.23 -23.74 7.71
N PRO A 61 0.91 -23.82 7.54
CA PRO A 61 -0.02 -23.09 8.38
C PRO A 61 -0.02 -23.65 9.80
N LEU A 62 -0.32 -22.79 10.79
CA LEU A 62 -0.36 -23.16 12.21
C LEU A 62 -1.31 -24.32 12.52
N SER A 63 -2.39 -24.45 11.75
CA SER A 63 -3.32 -25.60 11.85
C SER A 63 -2.61 -26.95 11.66
N LYS A 64 -1.57 -27.00 10.82
CA LYS A 64 -0.73 -28.20 10.60
C LYS A 64 0.42 -28.32 11.60
N MET A 65 0.67 -27.30 12.40
CA MET A 65 1.73 -27.25 13.43
C MET A 65 1.15 -27.42 14.85
N ASN A 66 -0.03 -28.04 14.98
CA ASN A 66 -0.75 -28.17 16.25
C ASN A 66 -0.98 -26.83 16.97
N GLY A 67 -1.11 -25.73 16.21
CA GLY A 67 -1.29 -24.38 16.74
C GLY A 67 -0.07 -23.79 17.47
N ARG A 68 1.11 -24.42 17.35
CA ARG A 68 2.33 -23.98 18.05
C ARG A 68 3.32 -23.33 17.10
N LEU A 69 3.82 -22.17 17.51
CA LEU A 69 4.96 -21.53 16.86
C LEU A 69 6.25 -22.19 17.30
N THR A 70 7.24 -22.21 16.42
CA THR A 70 8.59 -22.70 16.70
C THR A 70 9.59 -21.56 16.60
N HIS A 71 10.46 -21.44 17.59
CA HIS A 71 11.58 -20.50 17.61
C HIS A 71 12.90 -21.24 17.80
N TRP A 72 13.81 -21.08 16.84
CA TRP A 72 15.19 -21.54 16.95
C TRP A 72 16.05 -20.44 17.58
N CYS A 73 16.45 -20.63 18.83
CA CYS A 73 17.20 -19.67 19.62
C CYS A 73 18.70 -19.97 19.54
N GLU A 74 19.45 -19.17 18.79
CA GLU A 74 20.91 -19.23 18.75
C GLU A 74 21.53 -18.66 20.04
N ALA A 75 22.77 -19.07 20.35
CA ALA A 75 23.51 -18.54 21.50
C ALA A 75 23.56 -17.00 21.48
N GLY A 76 23.09 -16.36 22.56
CA GLY A 76 23.02 -14.89 22.66
C GLY A 76 21.73 -14.26 22.12
N CYS A 77 20.84 -15.02 21.47
CA CYS A 77 19.56 -14.49 20.97
C CYS A 77 18.58 -14.12 22.09
N CYS A 78 18.35 -15.02 23.05
CA CYS A 78 17.50 -14.79 24.23
C CYS A 78 18.20 -15.30 25.49
N ARG A 79 18.03 -14.60 26.62
CA ARG A 79 18.59 -14.99 27.92
C ARG A 79 17.86 -16.18 28.52
N ASP A 80 16.54 -16.20 28.40
CA ASP A 80 15.67 -17.24 28.93
C ASP A 80 14.40 -17.40 28.09
N VAL A 81 13.59 -18.41 28.42
CA VAL A 81 12.31 -18.69 27.75
C VAL A 81 11.31 -17.54 27.95
N LYS A 82 11.41 -16.77 29.05
CA LYS A 82 10.51 -15.64 29.31
C LYS A 82 10.77 -14.49 28.32
N GLU A 83 12.03 -14.22 28.01
CA GLU A 83 12.43 -13.27 26.97
C GLU A 83 11.95 -13.74 25.59
N THR A 84 12.12 -15.03 25.25
CA THR A 84 11.59 -15.59 23.99
C THR A 84 10.09 -15.39 23.87
N ARG A 85 9.32 -15.72 24.92
CA ARG A 85 7.86 -15.51 24.95
C ARG A 85 7.51 -14.04 24.80
N SER A 86 8.28 -13.14 25.42
CA SER A 86 8.08 -11.70 25.28
C SER A 86 8.33 -11.21 23.84
N LYS A 87 9.38 -11.70 23.17
CA LYS A 87 9.67 -11.37 21.77
C LYS A 87 8.58 -11.92 20.83
N VAL A 88 8.16 -13.18 21.05
CA VAL A 88 7.07 -13.79 20.26
C VAL A 88 5.78 -13.01 20.45
N LYS A 89 5.43 -12.65 21.70
CA LYS A 89 4.27 -11.79 21.99
C LYS A 89 4.37 -10.47 21.23
N ARG A 90 5.51 -9.79 21.28
CA ARG A 90 5.72 -8.53 20.54
C ARG A 90 5.55 -8.70 19.03
N CYS A 91 6.10 -9.76 18.44
CA CYS A 91 5.89 -10.08 17.03
C CYS A 91 4.40 -10.25 16.71
N LEU A 92 3.68 -11.02 17.53
CA LEU A 92 2.25 -11.24 17.35
C LEU A 92 1.42 -9.97 17.51
N GLU A 93 1.78 -9.07 18.43
CA GLU A 93 1.14 -7.76 18.56
C GLU A 93 1.37 -6.89 17.32
N LEU A 94 2.59 -6.87 16.77
CA LEU A 94 2.90 -6.17 15.50
C LEU A 94 2.08 -6.75 14.33
N LEU A 95 1.90 -8.07 14.29
CA LEU A 95 1.24 -8.75 13.17
C LEU A 95 -0.29 -8.78 13.27
N LEU A 96 -0.87 -8.75 14.48
CA LEU A 96 -2.31 -8.97 14.70
C LEU A 96 -3.03 -7.83 15.43
N LEU A 97 -2.32 -6.93 16.12
CA LEU A 97 -2.94 -5.80 16.86
C LEU A 97 -2.60 -4.43 16.31
N GLN A 98 -1.56 -4.30 15.48
CA GLN A 98 -1.23 -3.05 14.82
C GLN A 98 -2.27 -2.75 13.73
N GLY A 99 -3.51 -2.51 14.16
CA GLY A 99 -4.60 -2.04 13.33
C GLY A 99 -4.35 -0.59 12.92
N PHE A 100 -4.98 -0.19 11.84
CA PHE A 100 -4.93 1.19 11.37
C PHE A 100 -5.92 2.04 12.19
N GLU A 101 -5.43 3.07 12.88
CA GLU A 101 -6.25 4.00 13.69
C GLU A 101 -7.14 4.95 12.86
N VAL A 102 -7.28 4.75 11.54
CA VAL A 102 -7.98 5.72 10.69
C VAL A 102 -9.38 5.22 10.35
N PRO A 103 -10.44 6.03 10.62
CA PRO A 103 -11.79 5.70 10.18
C PRO A 103 -11.83 5.58 8.65
N LEU A 104 -12.61 4.61 8.15
CA LEU A 104 -12.82 4.27 6.74
C LEU A 104 -13.52 5.39 5.92
N LEU A 105 -13.10 6.65 6.06
CA LEU A 105 -13.71 7.82 5.42
C LEU A 105 -13.21 8.05 4.00
N TYR A 106 -12.01 7.56 3.65
CA TYR A 106 -11.48 7.59 2.28
C TYR A 106 -11.28 6.18 1.75
N ARG A 107 -12.19 5.75 0.85
CA ARG A 107 -12.34 4.39 0.30
C ARG A 107 -11.07 3.73 -0.25
N TRP A 108 -9.99 4.48 -0.51
CA TRP A 108 -8.76 3.97 -1.14
C TRP A 108 -7.48 4.16 -0.31
N LYS A 109 -7.42 5.18 0.56
CA LYS A 109 -6.19 5.57 1.28
C LYS A 109 -5.63 4.47 2.20
N HIS A 110 -6.51 3.58 2.67
CA HIS A 110 -6.16 2.54 3.63
C HIS A 110 -6.36 1.12 3.10
N VAL A 111 -6.75 0.97 1.83
CA VAL A 111 -6.99 -0.36 1.24
C VAL A 111 -5.69 -1.16 1.15
N GLN A 112 -4.62 -0.58 0.59
CA GLN A 112 -3.34 -1.28 0.52
C GLN A 112 -2.75 -1.57 1.91
N PRO A 113 -2.67 -0.61 2.85
CA PRO A 113 -2.21 -0.90 4.20
C PRO A 113 -2.99 -2.06 4.86
N ALA A 114 -4.31 -2.06 4.75
CA ALA A 114 -5.15 -3.14 5.26
C ALA A 114 -4.88 -4.48 4.55
N ALA A 115 -4.76 -4.47 3.22
CA ALA A 115 -4.46 -5.65 2.43
C ALA A 115 -3.07 -6.21 2.76
N GLU A 116 -2.05 -5.36 2.93
CA GLU A 116 -0.70 -5.77 3.34
C GLU A 116 -0.68 -6.31 4.77
N PHE A 117 -1.43 -5.70 5.69
CA PHE A 117 -1.60 -6.23 7.04
C PHE A 117 -2.18 -7.65 7.01
N CYS A 118 -3.28 -7.84 6.27
CA CYS A 118 -3.90 -9.16 6.11
C CYS A 118 -2.95 -10.14 5.43
N LEU A 119 -2.36 -9.76 4.30
CA LEU A 119 -1.43 -10.59 3.53
C LEU A 119 -0.23 -11.02 4.37
N ARG A 120 0.39 -10.09 5.10
CA ARG A 120 1.52 -10.37 5.98
C ARG A 120 1.18 -11.42 7.03
N ALA A 121 0.08 -11.23 7.74
CA ALA A 121 -0.34 -12.16 8.78
C ALA A 121 -0.84 -13.50 8.20
N MET A 122 -1.27 -13.55 6.94
CA MET A 122 -1.58 -14.80 6.24
C MET A 122 -0.31 -15.53 5.77
N LEU A 123 0.70 -14.81 5.28
CA LEU A 123 1.95 -15.39 4.80
C LEU A 123 2.78 -16.03 5.92
N ILE A 124 2.65 -15.53 7.15
CA ILE A 124 3.35 -16.06 8.32
C ILE A 124 2.47 -17.14 8.95
N HIS A 125 2.67 -18.40 8.52
CA HIS A 125 1.98 -19.57 9.05
C HIS A 125 0.44 -19.48 9.06
N GLY A 126 -0.21 -18.67 8.22
CA GLY A 126 -1.65 -18.46 8.31
C GLY A 126 -2.10 -17.90 9.67
N LEU A 127 -1.26 -17.08 10.30
CA LEU A 127 -1.49 -16.53 11.65
C LEU A 127 -2.85 -15.84 11.77
N LEU A 128 -3.24 -15.03 10.78
CA LEU A 128 -4.50 -14.31 10.81
C LEU A 128 -5.70 -15.27 10.78
N GLU A 129 -5.72 -16.23 9.85
CA GLU A 129 -6.76 -17.26 9.78
C GLU A 129 -6.87 -18.03 11.10
N HIS A 130 -5.74 -18.48 11.65
CA HIS A 130 -5.71 -19.23 12.90
C HIS A 130 -6.22 -18.41 14.08
N ALA A 131 -5.75 -17.16 14.23
CA ALA A 131 -6.19 -16.26 15.28
C ALA A 131 -7.68 -15.89 15.14
N TRP A 132 -8.17 -15.75 13.90
CA TRP A 132 -9.57 -15.48 13.63
C TRP A 132 -10.47 -16.66 14.00
N ARG A 133 -10.07 -17.88 13.64
CA ARG A 133 -10.74 -19.12 14.04
C ARG A 133 -10.83 -19.26 15.55
N LEU A 134 -9.72 -19.04 16.27
CA LEU A 134 -9.71 -19.06 17.74
C LEU A 134 -10.61 -17.98 18.37
N SER A 135 -10.85 -16.87 17.67
CA SER A 135 -11.75 -15.81 18.13
C SER A 135 -13.23 -16.17 18.02
N LEU A 136 -13.59 -17.15 17.18
CA LEU A 136 -14.97 -17.55 16.87
C LEU A 136 -15.47 -18.79 17.65
N SER A 137 -14.74 -19.22 18.69
CA SER A 137 -14.94 -20.44 19.51
C SER A 137 -14.64 -21.77 18.77
N GLU A 138 -14.37 -22.85 19.51
CA GLU A 138 -13.96 -24.16 18.98
C GLU A 138 -14.95 -24.82 17.99
N GLN A 139 -16.20 -24.35 17.95
CA GLN A 139 -17.24 -24.84 17.03
C GLN A 139 -17.23 -24.14 15.65
N SER A 140 -16.30 -23.23 15.39
CA SER A 140 -16.23 -22.42 14.17
C SER A 140 -15.46 -23.09 13.03
N ASP A 141 -15.83 -24.32 12.69
CA ASP A 141 -15.49 -24.84 11.37
C ASP A 141 -16.33 -24.06 10.33
N PRO A 142 -15.71 -23.26 9.43
CA PRO A 142 -16.45 -22.53 8.39
C PRO A 142 -17.21 -23.47 7.43
N TYR A 143 -16.90 -24.77 7.43
CA TYR A 143 -17.57 -25.79 6.65
C TYR A 143 -18.61 -26.60 7.44
N SER A 144 -18.83 -26.28 8.72
CA SER A 144 -19.94 -26.87 9.48
C SER A 144 -21.30 -26.43 8.92
N GLU A 145 -22.32 -27.29 9.00
CA GLU A 145 -23.69 -26.96 8.56
C GLU A 145 -24.21 -25.63 9.15
N PRO A 146 -24.04 -25.34 10.46
CA PRO A 146 -24.47 -24.06 11.03
C PRO A 146 -23.71 -22.85 10.48
N ALA A 147 -22.43 -23.01 10.11
CA ALA A 147 -21.66 -21.94 9.48
C ALA A 147 -22.10 -21.70 8.04
N GLN A 148 -22.42 -22.76 7.29
CA GLN A 148 -22.95 -22.66 5.92
C GLN A 148 -24.33 -22.00 5.90
N GLU A 149 -25.20 -22.31 6.86
CA GLU A 149 -26.47 -21.61 7.03
C GLU A 149 -26.25 -20.11 7.27
N LEU A 150 -25.33 -19.75 8.17
CA LEU A 150 -24.96 -18.36 8.44
C LEU A 150 -24.42 -17.61 7.21
N LEU A 151 -23.70 -18.29 6.32
CA LEU A 151 -23.15 -17.70 5.09
C LEU A 151 -24.24 -17.35 4.07
N ASN A 152 -25.38 -18.03 4.11
CA ASN A 152 -26.52 -17.77 3.22
C ASN A 152 -27.33 -16.53 3.65
N TYR A 153 -27.13 -16.03 4.86
CA TYR A 153 -27.79 -14.80 5.30
C TYR A 153 -27.13 -13.56 4.69
N ASP A 154 -27.98 -12.63 4.26
CA ASP A 154 -27.56 -11.26 4.02
C ASP A 154 -27.15 -10.62 5.36
N GLU A 155 -25.93 -10.09 5.43
CA GLU A 155 -25.40 -9.45 6.64
C GLU A 155 -26.11 -8.15 6.99
N ASP A 156 -26.83 -7.57 6.03
CA ASP A 156 -27.62 -6.37 6.20
C ASP A 156 -29.13 -6.69 6.36
N ASN A 157 -29.51 -7.97 6.48
CA ASN A 157 -30.89 -8.38 6.74
C ASN A 157 -31.45 -7.67 7.99
N ALA A 158 -32.57 -6.95 7.84
CA ALA A 158 -33.18 -6.17 8.91
C ALA A 158 -33.61 -7.02 10.11
N ASP A 159 -33.92 -8.30 9.89
CA ASP A 159 -34.45 -9.22 10.91
C ASP A 159 -33.37 -9.82 11.81
N LEU A 160 -32.08 -9.69 11.44
CA LEU A 160 -30.97 -10.17 12.26
C LEU A 160 -30.64 -9.19 13.39
N SER A 161 -30.41 -9.72 14.59
CA SER A 161 -29.86 -8.93 15.68
C SER A 161 -28.45 -8.42 15.32
N PRO A 162 -27.99 -7.30 15.90
CA PRO A 162 -26.64 -6.79 15.66
C PRO A 162 -25.54 -7.83 15.92
N SER A 163 -25.71 -8.67 16.95
CA SER A 163 -24.80 -9.77 17.26
C SER A 163 -24.74 -10.85 16.18
N GLU A 164 -25.89 -11.21 15.59
CA GLU A 164 -25.96 -12.19 14.52
C GLU A 164 -25.35 -11.63 13.23
N LYS A 165 -25.59 -10.36 12.91
CA LYS A 165 -24.91 -9.68 11.79
C LYS A 165 -23.39 -9.74 11.93
N GLN A 166 -22.87 -9.47 13.12
CA GLN A 166 -21.42 -9.58 13.38
C GLN A 166 -20.92 -11.02 13.26
N LYS A 167 -21.72 -12.01 13.68
CA LYS A 167 -21.38 -13.42 13.51
C LYS A 167 -21.33 -13.81 12.02
N VAL A 168 -22.34 -13.43 11.23
CA VAL A 168 -22.36 -13.65 9.77
C VAL A 168 -21.12 -13.03 9.11
N ARG A 169 -20.83 -11.75 9.39
CA ARG A 169 -19.65 -11.06 8.85
C ARG A 169 -18.35 -11.75 9.24
N ALA A 170 -18.20 -12.13 10.51
CA ALA A 170 -16.99 -12.79 10.97
C ALA A 170 -16.81 -14.19 10.36
N THR A 171 -17.89 -14.94 10.12
CA THR A 171 -17.87 -16.23 9.40
C THR A 171 -17.48 -16.04 7.94
N LYS A 172 -18.03 -15.03 7.24
CA LYS A 172 -17.63 -14.70 5.86
C LYS A 172 -16.15 -14.33 5.76
N VAL A 173 -15.63 -13.57 6.73
CA VAL A 173 -14.19 -13.27 6.82
C VAL A 173 -13.38 -14.55 7.03
N LEU A 174 -13.81 -15.44 7.92
CA LEU A 174 -13.12 -16.72 8.12
C LEU A 174 -13.09 -17.57 6.84
N GLN A 175 -14.21 -17.62 6.10
CA GLN A 175 -14.29 -18.31 4.81
C GLN A 175 -13.33 -17.70 3.79
N LEU A 176 -13.27 -16.37 3.70
CA LEU A 176 -12.33 -15.66 2.83
C LEU A 176 -10.88 -15.99 3.19
N LEU A 177 -10.53 -15.98 4.48
CA LEU A 177 -9.18 -16.27 4.97
C LEU A 177 -8.79 -17.74 4.80
N SER A 178 -9.75 -18.66 4.96
CA SER A 178 -9.52 -20.11 4.83
C SER A 178 -9.51 -20.59 3.38
N GLY A 179 -9.91 -19.74 2.42
CA GLY A 179 -9.93 -20.08 1.01
C GLY A 179 -8.53 -20.33 0.43
N PRO A 180 -8.37 -21.26 -0.52
CA PRO A 180 -7.08 -21.55 -1.14
C PRO A 180 -6.45 -20.33 -1.82
N ASP A 181 -7.28 -19.42 -2.32
CA ASP A 181 -6.86 -18.22 -3.03
C ASP A 181 -6.74 -16.98 -2.13
N ALA A 182 -6.88 -17.12 -0.81
CA ALA A 182 -6.89 -15.97 0.12
C ALA A 182 -5.64 -15.10 -0.04
N VAL A 183 -4.46 -15.74 -0.01
CA VAL A 183 -3.16 -15.07 -0.18
C VAL A 183 -3.08 -14.38 -1.55
N ALA A 184 -3.43 -15.10 -2.62
CA ALA A 184 -3.42 -14.56 -3.98
C ALA A 184 -4.37 -13.36 -4.12
N ASN A 185 -5.56 -13.40 -3.51
CA ASN A 185 -6.54 -12.33 -3.53
C ASN A 185 -6.05 -11.07 -2.82
N PHE A 186 -5.48 -11.19 -1.62
CA PHE A 186 -4.87 -10.03 -0.96
C PHE A 186 -3.66 -9.48 -1.73
N ALA A 187 -2.83 -10.36 -2.29
CA ALA A 187 -1.71 -9.97 -3.14
C ALA A 187 -2.17 -9.22 -4.41
N LYS A 188 -3.25 -9.65 -5.06
CA LYS A 188 -3.88 -8.93 -6.18
C LYS A 188 -4.31 -7.52 -5.77
N VAL A 189 -4.90 -7.35 -4.59
CA VAL A 189 -5.31 -6.03 -4.07
C VAL A 189 -4.09 -5.13 -3.83
N VAL A 190 -3.04 -5.66 -3.18
CA VAL A 190 -1.79 -4.91 -2.95
C VAL A 190 -1.18 -4.47 -4.28
N LEU A 191 -1.10 -5.39 -5.25
CA LEU A 191 -0.57 -5.11 -6.59
C LEU A 191 -1.38 -4.01 -7.32
N LEU A 192 -2.71 -4.12 -7.30
CA LEU A 192 -3.61 -3.19 -7.98
C LEU A 192 -3.54 -1.78 -7.40
N VAL A 193 -3.42 -1.65 -6.08
CA VAL A 193 -3.46 -0.34 -5.40
C VAL A 193 -2.09 0.34 -5.38
N LYS A 194 -0.98 -0.40 -5.54
CA LYS A 194 0.38 0.13 -5.38
C LYS A 194 0.69 1.37 -6.24
N PRO A 195 0.40 1.43 -7.55
CA PRO A 195 0.59 2.65 -8.35
C PRO A 195 -0.22 3.84 -7.83
N LEU A 196 -1.48 3.61 -7.46
CA LEU A 196 -2.37 4.64 -6.95
C LEU A 196 -1.94 5.17 -5.59
N ARG A 197 -1.36 4.31 -4.73
CA ARG A 197 -0.86 4.74 -3.44
C ARG A 197 0.29 5.73 -3.59
N THR A 198 1.27 5.46 -4.45
CA THR A 198 2.38 6.39 -4.68
C THR A 198 1.86 7.78 -5.05
N TYR A 199 0.86 7.83 -5.94
CA TYR A 199 0.17 9.07 -6.28
C TYR A 199 -0.53 9.72 -5.07
N MET A 200 -1.25 8.95 -4.25
CA MET A 200 -1.94 9.47 -3.06
C MET A 200 -0.98 9.97 -1.98
N ASP A 201 0.18 9.33 -1.82
CA ASP A 201 1.25 9.75 -0.93
C ASP A 201 1.85 11.08 -1.40
N GLU A 202 2.07 11.24 -2.72
CA GLU A 202 2.50 12.50 -3.34
C GLU A 202 1.46 13.63 -3.17
N VAL A 203 0.17 13.35 -3.38
CA VAL A 203 -0.90 14.34 -3.13
C VAL A 203 -0.92 14.73 -1.65
N SER A 204 -0.83 13.76 -0.73
CA SER A 204 -0.81 14.02 0.71
C SER A 204 0.42 14.83 1.13
N LEU A 205 1.57 14.57 0.50
CA LEU A 205 2.79 15.35 0.70
C LEU A 205 2.61 16.79 0.22
N ALA A 206 2.01 17.00 -0.97
CA ALA A 206 1.73 18.33 -1.51
C ALA A 206 0.81 19.13 -0.57
N GLU A 207 -0.25 18.51 -0.04
CA GLU A 207 -1.15 19.13 0.93
C GLU A 207 -0.43 19.49 2.24
N THR A 208 0.41 18.57 2.74
CA THR A 208 1.21 18.77 3.94
C THR A 208 2.16 19.95 3.77
N LEU A 209 2.92 19.98 2.66
CA LEU A 209 3.83 21.07 2.31
C LEU A 209 3.08 22.41 2.18
N ARG A 210 1.91 22.42 1.53
CA ARG A 210 1.07 23.62 1.40
C ARG A 210 0.64 24.17 2.76
N LEU A 211 0.16 23.30 3.65
CA LEU A 211 -0.25 23.69 5.00
C LEU A 211 0.94 24.24 5.80
N ARG A 212 2.10 23.58 5.70
CA ARG A 212 3.33 24.02 6.38
C ARG A 212 3.79 25.39 5.89
N MET A 213 3.81 25.61 4.57
CA MET A 213 4.13 26.92 4.00
C MET A 213 3.16 28.01 4.44
N ARG A 214 1.87 27.69 4.57
CA ARG A 214 0.87 28.61 5.11
C ARG A 214 1.15 28.96 6.58
N LEU A 215 1.46 27.96 7.41
CA LEU A 215 1.77 28.16 8.83
C LEU A 215 3.06 28.97 9.02
N LEU A 216 4.09 28.70 8.22
CA LEU A 216 5.33 29.48 8.22
C LEU A 216 5.09 30.95 7.88
N ARG A 217 4.24 31.24 6.89
CA ARG A 217 3.84 32.63 6.56
C ARG A 217 3.08 33.33 7.69
N LEU A 218 2.45 32.56 8.59
CA LEU A 218 1.78 33.07 9.78
C LEU A 218 2.73 33.15 11.00
N GLY A 219 4.03 32.88 10.83
CA GLY A 219 5.01 32.88 11.91
C GLY A 219 4.95 31.64 12.83
N ILE A 220 4.19 30.61 12.45
CA ILE A 220 4.07 29.37 13.24
C ILE A 220 5.17 28.40 12.80
N LEU A 221 6.19 28.25 13.63
CA LEU A 221 7.27 27.28 13.45
C LEU A 221 6.89 25.93 14.05
N LEU A 222 7.20 24.86 13.33
CA LEU A 222 6.96 23.49 13.78
C LEU A 222 8.29 22.73 13.76
N ASP A 223 9.02 22.86 14.87
CA ASP A 223 10.44 22.46 15.01
C ASP A 223 10.66 20.94 14.95
N THR A 224 9.60 20.15 15.17
CA THR A 224 9.64 18.68 15.12
C THR A 224 9.35 18.09 13.74
N SER A 225 9.14 18.92 12.72
CA SER A 225 8.75 18.43 11.39
C SER A 225 9.93 17.95 10.58
N LYS A 226 9.88 16.68 10.14
CA LYS A 226 10.82 16.10 9.17
C LYS A 226 10.53 16.46 7.70
N CYS A 227 9.49 17.26 7.45
CA CYS A 227 9.05 17.60 6.09
C CYS A 227 9.91 18.75 5.54
N ASP A 228 10.52 18.54 4.37
CA ASP A 228 11.38 19.52 3.72
C ASP A 228 10.59 20.81 3.41
N ARG A 229 11.08 21.95 3.86
CA ARG A 229 10.39 23.25 3.75
C ARG A 229 10.74 23.96 2.44
N ASN A 230 10.87 23.22 1.35
CA ASN A 230 11.26 23.76 0.05
C ASN A 230 10.04 24.20 -0.79
N PRO A 231 9.83 25.52 -1.02
CA PRO A 231 8.73 26.02 -1.85
C PRO A 231 8.78 25.52 -3.29
N GLU A 232 9.98 25.32 -3.83
CA GLU A 232 10.19 24.85 -5.19
C GLU A 232 9.72 23.39 -5.34
N SER A 233 9.99 22.55 -4.34
CA SER A 233 9.49 21.17 -4.29
C SER A 233 7.96 21.13 -4.28
N LEU A 234 7.31 22.03 -3.52
CA LEU A 234 5.85 22.16 -3.51
C LEU A 234 5.31 22.60 -4.88
N VAL A 235 5.95 23.56 -5.54
CA VAL A 235 5.54 24.02 -6.88
C VAL A 235 5.68 22.87 -7.89
N ARG A 236 6.84 22.21 -7.94
CA ARG A 236 7.09 21.07 -8.84
C ARG A 236 6.06 19.95 -8.64
N LEU A 237 5.78 19.59 -7.39
CA LEU A 237 4.83 18.52 -7.07
C LEU A 237 3.40 18.88 -7.47
N ASN A 238 2.94 20.11 -7.16
CA ASN A 238 1.62 20.58 -7.58
C ASN A 238 1.48 20.64 -9.10
N LEU A 239 2.50 21.15 -9.79
CA LEU A 239 2.47 21.23 -11.26
C LEU A 239 2.41 19.85 -11.89
N ALA A 240 3.19 18.89 -11.39
CA ALA A 240 3.15 17.52 -11.89
C ALA A 240 1.77 16.85 -11.69
N ILE A 241 1.05 17.19 -10.62
CA ILE A 241 -0.32 16.72 -10.37
C ILE A 241 -1.32 17.44 -11.32
N LEU A 242 -1.28 18.77 -11.37
CA LEU A 242 -2.23 19.61 -12.12
C LEU A 242 -2.10 19.49 -13.64
N THR A 243 -0.94 19.06 -14.13
CA THR A 243 -0.67 18.84 -15.57
C THR A 243 -1.00 17.42 -16.01
N GLY A 244 -1.37 16.55 -15.06
CA GLY A 244 -1.62 15.13 -15.30
C GLY A 244 -0.37 14.29 -15.52
N ASP A 245 0.84 14.85 -15.35
CA ASP A 245 2.11 14.13 -15.51
C ASP A 245 2.23 13.00 -14.47
N ARG A 246 1.80 13.23 -13.22
CA ARG A 246 1.70 12.15 -12.21
C ARG A 246 0.66 11.09 -12.54
N GLY A 247 -0.44 11.47 -13.20
CA GLY A 247 -1.42 10.50 -13.71
C GLY A 247 -0.82 9.58 -14.77
N LEU A 248 0.00 10.12 -15.67
CA LEU A 248 0.76 9.30 -16.64
C LEU A 248 1.77 8.38 -15.97
N GLN A 249 2.45 8.85 -14.92
CA GLN A 249 3.36 8.00 -14.16
C GLN A 249 2.63 6.80 -13.54
N VAL A 250 1.44 6.99 -12.97
CA VAL A 250 0.61 5.88 -12.48
C VAL A 250 0.30 4.88 -13.59
N CYS A 251 -0.05 5.35 -14.79
CA CYS A 251 -0.27 4.46 -15.94
C CYS A 251 1.01 3.73 -16.36
N ALA A 252 2.16 4.40 -16.32
CA ALA A 252 3.45 3.79 -16.61
C ALA A 252 3.81 2.69 -15.58
N ASP A 253 3.51 2.92 -14.29
CA ASP A 253 3.72 1.94 -13.22
C ASP A 253 2.82 0.70 -13.43
N PHE A 254 1.56 0.88 -13.84
CA PHE A 254 0.71 -0.25 -14.26
C PHE A 254 1.29 -0.98 -15.49
N MET A 255 1.76 -0.23 -16.48
CA MET A 255 2.36 -0.80 -17.67
C MET A 255 3.65 -1.58 -17.36
N GLN A 256 4.41 -1.18 -16.35
CA GLN A 256 5.58 -1.93 -15.88
C GLN A 256 5.18 -3.32 -15.41
N PHE A 257 4.08 -3.45 -14.66
CA PHE A 257 3.54 -4.77 -14.32
C PHE A 257 3.12 -5.52 -15.58
N LEU A 258 2.30 -4.92 -16.46
CA LEU A 258 1.84 -5.58 -17.68
C LEU A 258 2.97 -6.04 -18.63
N ARG A 259 4.14 -5.41 -18.56
CA ARG A 259 5.34 -5.78 -19.35
C ARG A 259 6.26 -6.77 -18.65
N ALA A 260 6.05 -7.03 -17.35
CA ALA A 260 6.83 -8.02 -16.63
C ALA A 260 6.63 -9.39 -17.28
N ASP A 261 7.71 -10.17 -17.41
CA ASP A 261 7.68 -11.53 -17.94
C ASP A 261 6.55 -12.32 -17.25
N PRO A 262 5.55 -12.83 -17.99
CA PRO A 262 4.45 -13.60 -17.41
C PRO A 262 4.92 -14.80 -16.57
N ASP A 263 6.06 -15.39 -16.92
CA ASP A 263 6.66 -16.52 -16.20
C ASP A 263 7.66 -16.08 -15.10
N GLY A 264 7.81 -14.77 -14.89
CA GLY A 264 8.75 -14.18 -13.95
C GLY A 264 8.33 -14.20 -12.47
N GLU A 265 9.28 -13.83 -11.60
CA GLU A 265 9.11 -13.86 -10.13
C GLU A 265 7.98 -12.96 -9.61
N VAL A 266 7.64 -11.88 -10.32
CA VAL A 266 6.54 -10.98 -9.96
C VAL A 266 5.19 -11.73 -9.89
N TRP A 267 5.02 -12.73 -10.74
CA TRP A 267 3.79 -13.53 -10.83
C TRP A 267 3.96 -14.84 -10.07
N HIS A 268 4.93 -15.66 -10.46
CA HIS A 268 5.07 -17.03 -9.97
C HIS A 268 5.89 -17.16 -8.68
N GLY A 269 6.30 -16.04 -8.07
CA GLY A 269 7.04 -16.03 -6.81
C GLY A 269 6.22 -16.52 -5.60
N GLU A 270 6.62 -16.08 -4.41
CA GLU A 270 6.03 -16.54 -3.13
C GLU A 270 4.52 -16.26 -2.98
N LEU A 271 3.96 -15.37 -3.81
CA LEU A 271 2.54 -14.99 -3.80
C LEU A 271 1.69 -15.78 -4.80
N GLN A 272 2.31 -16.57 -5.69
CA GLN A 272 1.65 -17.43 -6.69
C GLN A 272 0.56 -16.72 -7.49
N LEU A 273 0.81 -15.48 -7.92
CA LEU A 273 -0.10 -14.72 -8.76
C LEU A 273 -0.10 -15.27 -10.19
N CYS A 274 -1.28 -15.40 -10.78
CA CYS A 274 -1.43 -15.73 -12.19
C CYS A 274 -1.50 -14.46 -13.04
N TYR A 275 -0.57 -14.28 -13.99
CA TYR A 275 -0.57 -13.12 -14.90
C TYR A 275 -1.92 -12.95 -15.60
N ARG A 276 -2.50 -14.05 -16.11
CA ARG A 276 -3.77 -14.03 -16.86
C ARG A 276 -4.95 -13.51 -16.02
N GLU A 277 -4.93 -13.74 -14.72
CA GLU A 277 -5.95 -13.25 -13.80
C GLU A 277 -5.70 -11.80 -13.38
N CYS A 278 -4.44 -11.38 -13.27
CA CYS A 278 -4.07 -10.04 -12.82
C CYS A 278 -4.10 -9.00 -13.95
N ALA A 279 -3.75 -9.39 -15.18
CA ALA A 279 -3.64 -8.46 -16.31
C ALA A 279 -4.94 -7.68 -16.61
N PRO A 280 -6.15 -8.30 -16.61
CA PRO A 280 -7.39 -7.55 -16.77
C PRO A 280 -7.62 -6.54 -15.64
N LEU A 281 -7.30 -6.89 -14.39
CA LEU A 281 -7.44 -5.99 -13.24
C LEU A 281 -6.50 -4.79 -13.37
N LEU A 282 -5.25 -5.03 -13.76
CA LEU A 282 -4.25 -3.97 -13.98
C LEU A 282 -4.64 -3.07 -15.14
N LEU A 283 -5.17 -3.63 -16.24
CA LEU A 283 -5.65 -2.84 -17.38
C LEU A 283 -6.85 -1.96 -16.97
N MET A 284 -7.81 -2.50 -16.22
CA MET A 284 -8.92 -1.72 -15.68
C MET A 284 -8.44 -0.60 -14.75
N GLY A 285 -7.50 -0.90 -13.84
CA GLY A 285 -6.89 0.08 -12.96
C GLY A 285 -6.15 1.18 -13.73
N MET A 286 -5.40 0.82 -14.76
CA MET A 286 -4.69 1.75 -15.64
C MET A 286 -5.66 2.65 -16.41
N CYS A 287 -6.71 2.09 -17.00
CA CYS A 287 -7.73 2.84 -17.75
C CYS A 287 -8.50 3.82 -16.85
N ASP A 288 -8.89 3.40 -15.64
CA ASP A 288 -9.58 4.29 -14.70
C ASP A 288 -8.64 5.40 -14.19
N SER A 289 -7.36 5.06 -13.93
CA SER A 289 -6.32 6.02 -13.56
C SER A 289 -6.08 7.04 -14.67
N TRP A 290 -5.95 6.60 -15.93
CA TRP A 290 -5.78 7.47 -17.08
C TRP A 290 -6.97 8.44 -17.20
N ARG A 291 -8.19 7.91 -17.14
CA ARG A 291 -9.42 8.71 -17.26
C ARG A 291 -9.55 9.76 -16.15
N ARG A 292 -9.18 9.43 -14.91
CA ARG A 292 -9.37 10.32 -13.75
C ARG A 292 -8.18 11.24 -13.47
N LEU A 293 -6.97 10.76 -13.64
CA LEU A 293 -5.75 11.41 -13.19
C LEU A 293 -4.97 12.08 -14.34
N HIS A 294 -5.21 11.68 -15.59
CA HIS A 294 -4.54 12.29 -16.74
C HIS A 294 -5.52 13.00 -17.68
N LEU A 295 -6.56 12.31 -18.16
CA LEU A 295 -7.46 12.83 -19.19
C LEU A 295 -8.12 14.16 -18.78
N ALA A 296 -8.49 14.31 -17.50
CA ALA A 296 -9.03 15.56 -16.97
C ALA A 296 -8.07 16.77 -17.11
N TYR A 297 -6.77 16.50 -17.19
CA TYR A 297 -5.69 17.49 -17.30
C TYR A 297 -5.00 17.48 -18.68
N ALA A 298 -5.48 16.65 -19.61
CA ALA A 298 -4.98 16.61 -20.99
C ALA A 298 -5.38 17.86 -21.78
N GLY A 299 -6.35 18.63 -21.29
CA GLY A 299 -6.77 19.90 -21.87
C GLY A 299 -5.62 20.92 -21.90
N LEU A 300 -5.58 21.72 -22.98
CA LEU A 300 -4.56 22.72 -23.21
C LEU A 300 -4.33 23.73 -22.04
N PRO A 301 -5.35 24.17 -21.26
CA PRO A 301 -5.12 25.10 -20.14
C PRO A 301 -4.15 24.55 -19.09
N TRP A 302 -4.24 23.24 -18.82
CA TRP A 302 -3.39 22.58 -17.84
C TRP A 302 -1.99 22.34 -18.41
N GLN A 303 -1.87 22.02 -19.69
CA GLN A 303 -0.58 21.83 -20.35
C GLN A 303 0.27 23.11 -20.37
N CYS A 304 -0.35 24.30 -20.43
CA CYS A 304 0.37 25.57 -20.28
C CYS A 304 1.11 25.72 -18.94
N LEU A 305 0.65 25.05 -17.88
CA LEU A 305 1.31 25.12 -16.58
C LEU A 305 2.66 24.39 -16.55
N ARG A 306 2.90 23.46 -17.49
CA ARG A 306 4.17 22.70 -17.58
C ARG A 306 5.37 23.59 -17.88
N VAL A 307 5.12 24.73 -18.53
CA VAL A 307 6.17 25.68 -18.89
C VAL A 307 6.84 26.28 -17.65
N ALA A 308 6.12 26.35 -16.51
CA ALA A 308 6.68 26.86 -15.26
C ALA A 308 7.80 25.98 -14.67
N THR A 309 8.00 24.76 -15.17
CA THR A 309 9.11 23.87 -14.76
C THR A 309 10.14 23.62 -15.85
N MET A 310 10.01 24.26 -17.02
CA MET A 310 10.89 24.05 -18.17
C MET A 310 11.99 25.10 -18.22
N GLY A 311 13.12 24.76 -18.85
CA GLY A 311 14.09 25.76 -19.29
C GLY A 311 13.45 26.72 -20.31
N THR A 312 14.02 27.92 -20.46
CA THR A 312 13.44 28.97 -21.31
C THR A 312 13.19 28.49 -22.74
N ASP A 313 14.15 27.81 -23.35
CA ASP A 313 14.05 27.34 -24.74
C ASP A 313 12.98 26.23 -24.89
N ASP A 314 13.03 25.21 -24.02
CA ASP A 314 12.02 24.14 -23.96
C ASP A 314 10.61 24.69 -23.72
N GLY A 315 10.51 25.72 -22.89
CA GLY A 315 9.26 26.37 -22.55
C GLY A 315 8.67 27.15 -23.73
N ILE A 316 9.51 27.88 -24.46
CA ILE A 316 9.11 28.57 -25.70
C ILE A 316 8.61 27.55 -26.72
N ASP A 317 9.33 26.44 -26.91
CA ASP A 317 8.94 25.41 -27.88
C ASP A 317 7.70 24.63 -27.45
N CYS A 318 7.48 24.43 -26.14
CA CYS A 318 6.23 23.92 -25.60
C CYS A 318 5.05 24.86 -25.93
N LEU A 319 5.20 26.17 -25.68
CA LEU A 319 4.15 27.15 -25.98
C LEU A 319 3.84 27.27 -27.47
N LYS A 320 4.85 27.19 -28.34
CA LYS A 320 4.65 27.15 -29.80
C LYS A 320 3.82 25.93 -30.21
N ARG A 321 4.14 24.74 -29.69
CA ARG A 321 3.37 23.51 -29.95
C ARG A 321 1.94 23.63 -29.47
N LEU A 322 1.71 24.06 -28.23
CA LEU A 322 0.37 24.25 -27.68
C LEU A 322 -0.46 25.27 -28.49
N ARG A 323 0.18 26.30 -29.05
CA ARG A 323 -0.48 27.26 -29.95
C ARG A 323 -0.91 26.61 -31.27
N ILE A 324 -0.07 25.74 -31.85
CA ILE A 324 -0.41 24.99 -33.06
C ILE A 324 -1.58 24.03 -32.77
N ASP A 325 -1.49 23.28 -31.68
CA ASP A 325 -2.53 22.32 -31.26
C ASP A 325 -3.87 23.01 -31.00
N ALA A 326 -3.85 24.19 -30.36
CA ALA A 326 -5.04 25.02 -30.16
C ALA A 326 -5.68 25.47 -31.48
N GLY A 327 -4.87 25.81 -32.49
CA GLY A 327 -5.36 26.19 -33.81
C GLY A 327 -6.04 25.03 -34.56
N ASN A 328 -5.65 23.80 -34.25
CA ASN A 328 -6.15 22.58 -34.90
C ASN A 328 -7.32 21.92 -34.14
N CYS A 329 -7.54 22.26 -32.87
CA CYS A 329 -8.61 21.68 -32.06
C CYS A 329 -9.92 22.48 -32.21
N SER A 330 -10.85 21.97 -33.03
CA SER A 330 -12.20 22.57 -33.21
C SER A 330 -13.03 22.59 -31.92
N ALA A 331 -12.77 21.67 -30.99
CA ALA A 331 -13.41 21.60 -29.68
C ALA A 331 -12.80 22.54 -28.61
N CYS A 332 -11.63 23.14 -28.88
CA CYS A 332 -10.85 23.91 -27.90
C CYS A 332 -11.00 25.43 -28.06
N GLN A 333 -12.12 25.92 -28.61
CA GLN A 333 -12.50 27.35 -28.55
C GLN A 333 -12.87 27.81 -27.13
N ASP A 334 -12.21 27.25 -26.13
CA ASP A 334 -12.47 27.51 -24.72
C ASP A 334 -11.78 28.82 -24.32
N ARG A 335 -12.59 29.82 -23.97
CA ARG A 335 -12.14 31.14 -23.49
C ARG A 335 -11.19 31.02 -22.28
N LEU A 336 -11.32 29.93 -21.50
CA LEU A 336 -10.45 29.63 -20.37
C LEU A 336 -9.01 29.32 -20.82
N PHE A 337 -8.82 28.59 -21.93
CA PHE A 337 -7.50 28.31 -22.49
C PHE A 337 -6.77 29.60 -22.85
N PHE A 338 -7.43 30.52 -23.56
CA PHE A 338 -6.81 31.79 -23.94
C PHE A 338 -6.43 32.65 -22.74
N GLN A 339 -7.20 32.61 -21.65
CA GLN A 339 -6.89 33.33 -20.42
C GLN A 339 -5.68 32.73 -19.69
N VAL A 340 -5.64 31.40 -19.53
CA VAL A 340 -4.54 30.70 -18.86
C VAL A 340 -3.26 30.73 -19.69
N ALA A 341 -3.34 30.54 -21.01
CA ALA A 341 -2.20 30.67 -21.92
C ALA A 341 -1.63 32.09 -21.95
N ARG A 342 -2.48 33.14 -21.93
CA ARG A 342 -2.02 34.54 -21.77
C ARG A 342 -1.34 34.78 -20.44
N LEU A 343 -1.85 34.18 -19.36
CA LEU A 343 -1.23 34.31 -18.03
C LEU A 343 0.14 33.61 -18.01
N ALA A 344 0.22 32.38 -18.49
CA ALA A 344 1.46 31.61 -18.59
C ALA A 344 2.51 32.33 -19.47
N TRP A 345 2.10 32.86 -20.63
CA TRP A 345 2.96 33.64 -21.51
C TRP A 345 3.47 34.92 -20.82
N ARG A 346 2.61 35.65 -20.11
CA ARG A 346 3.02 36.85 -19.36
C ARG A 346 3.98 36.52 -18.22
N VAL A 347 3.75 35.42 -17.50
CA VAL A 347 4.66 34.96 -16.45
C VAL A 347 6.03 34.59 -17.03
N LEU A 348 6.08 33.88 -18.17
CA LEU A 348 7.36 33.59 -18.83
C LEU A 348 8.09 34.83 -19.28
N MET A 349 7.41 35.76 -19.95
CA MET A 349 8.03 37.00 -20.42
C MET A 349 8.57 37.82 -19.26
N LEU A 350 7.84 37.90 -18.13
CA LEU A 350 8.32 38.57 -16.93
C LEU A 350 9.55 37.89 -16.31
N CYS A 351 9.64 36.55 -16.36
CA CYS A 351 10.82 35.80 -15.91
C CYS A 351 12.02 35.95 -16.86
N VAL A 352 11.79 36.08 -18.17
CA VAL A 352 12.87 36.33 -19.16
C VAL A 352 13.41 37.75 -19.01
N ASP A 353 12.54 38.75 -18.84
CA ASP A 353 12.93 40.16 -18.69
C ASP A 353 13.68 40.41 -17.36
N SER A 354 13.36 39.67 -16.30
CA SER A 354 14.06 39.78 -15.01
C SER A 354 15.40 39.03 -14.95
N CYS A 355 15.64 38.05 -15.84
CA CYS A 355 16.94 37.41 -15.98
C CYS A 355 17.92 38.19 -16.88
N GLN A 356 17.43 39.11 -17.73
CA GLN A 356 18.29 39.97 -18.56
C GLN A 356 18.84 41.21 -17.83
N GLY A 357 18.47 41.42 -16.55
CA GLY A 357 18.93 42.54 -15.72
C GLY A 357 20.05 42.20 -14.71
N CYS A 358 20.57 40.97 -14.72
CA CYS A 358 21.66 40.52 -13.83
C CYS A 358 22.87 40.00 -14.64
N VAL A 359 23.43 40.86 -15.49
CA VAL A 359 24.82 40.75 -15.98
C VAL A 359 25.51 42.08 -15.77
#